data_AF-A0AAV3RBN1-F1
#
_entry.id   AF-A0AAV3RBN1-F1
#
_cell.length_a   1.000
_cell.length_b   1.000
_cell.length_c   1.000
_cell.angle_alpha   90.00
_cell.angle_beta   90.00
_cell.angle_gamma   90.00
#
_symmetry.space_group_name_H-M   'P 1'
#
loop_
_entity.id
_entity.type
_entity.pdbx_description
1 polymer ?
#
loop_
_entity_poly.entity_id
_entity_poly.type
_entity_poly.pdbx_seq_one_letter_code
_entity_poly.pdbx_strand_id
1 'polypeptide(L)'
;MTGGWGDDFMHAYSDVLNRELKDTTLGRSFVRANENPLNKDEVRYIFLSASNAQEDMEDFTPVDVDVNLVKSLLDSFSSQQGLLGPASNLLGLTGLQLRPVSSKDKSVKIYVSNLCVVFG
;
A
#
# COMPACT_ATOMS: atom_id res chain seq x y z
N MET A 1 29.48 -10.29 26.22
CA MET A 1 28.76 -11.11 25.20
C MET A 1 27.33 -11.30 25.71
N THR A 2 26.46 -10.29 25.55
CA THR A 2 25.06 -10.36 25.99
C THR A 2 24.25 -9.50 25.02
N GLY A 3 23.58 -10.13 24.06
CA GLY A 3 22.82 -9.40 23.04
C GLY A 3 21.94 -10.26 22.14
N GLY A 4 22.14 -11.58 22.09
CA GLY A 4 21.46 -12.47 21.12
C GLY A 4 20.31 -13.33 21.66
N TRP A 5 19.69 -12.98 22.79
CA TRP A 5 18.51 -13.72 23.32
C TRP A 5 17.20 -12.96 23.13
N GLY A 6 17.26 -11.62 23.10
CA GLY A 6 16.08 -10.79 22.91
C GLY A 6 15.66 -10.71 21.45
N ASP A 7 16.60 -10.76 20.52
CA ASP A 7 16.34 -10.82 19.09
C ASP A 7 15.71 -12.17 18.70
N ASP A 8 16.34 -13.28 19.05
CA ASP A 8 15.90 -14.64 18.69
C ASP A 8 14.50 -14.96 19.24
N PHE A 9 14.22 -14.56 20.48
CA PHE A 9 12.88 -14.69 21.07
C PHE A 9 11.82 -13.88 20.31
N MET A 10 12.14 -12.63 19.95
CA MET A 10 11.21 -11.76 19.23
C MET A 10 11.02 -12.22 17.78
N HIS A 11 12.05 -12.80 17.16
CA HIS A 11 11.96 -13.45 15.85
C HIS A 11 11.00 -14.65 15.91
N ALA A 12 11.25 -15.62 16.79
CA ALA A 12 10.37 -16.79 16.94
C ALA A 12 8.92 -16.40 17.28
N TYR A 13 8.72 -15.37 18.10
CA TYR A 13 7.39 -14.83 18.39
C TYR A 13 6.73 -14.21 17.15
N SER A 14 7.47 -13.41 16.39
CA SER A 14 6.99 -12.82 15.14
C SER A 14 6.62 -13.88 14.12
N ASP A 15 7.37 -14.98 14.02
CA ASP A 15 7.11 -16.06 13.06
C ASP A 15 5.80 -16.79 13.35
N VAL A 16 5.55 -17.10 14.63
CA VAL A 16 4.28 -17.68 15.07
C VAL A 16 3.13 -16.73 14.80
N LEU A 17 3.26 -15.45 15.15
CA LEU A 17 2.22 -14.45 14.87
C LEU A 17 1.93 -14.34 13.37
N ASN A 18 2.97 -14.28 12.55
CA ASN A 18 2.83 -14.14 11.12
C ASN A 18 2.15 -15.37 10.50
N ARG A 19 2.52 -16.57 10.94
CA ARG A 19 1.89 -17.83 10.51
C ARG A 19 0.39 -17.86 10.80
N GLU A 20 -0.01 -17.48 12.01
CA GLU A 20 -1.43 -17.47 12.40
C GLU A 20 -2.22 -16.34 11.69
N LEU A 21 -1.57 -15.23 11.32
CA LEU A 21 -2.20 -14.09 10.65
C LEU A 21 -2.24 -14.20 9.12
N LYS A 22 -1.50 -15.14 8.52
CA LYS A 22 -1.37 -15.30 7.06
C LYS A 22 -2.72 -15.43 6.35
N ASP A 23 -3.61 -16.25 6.88
CA ASP A 23 -4.92 -16.53 6.26
C ASP A 23 -5.97 -15.42 6.52
N THR A 24 -5.59 -14.39 7.27
CA THR A 24 -6.49 -13.27 7.58
C THR A 24 -6.53 -12.24 6.45
N THR A 25 -7.43 -11.27 6.58
CA THR A 25 -7.53 -10.13 5.66
C THR A 25 -6.29 -9.22 5.70
N LEU A 26 -5.45 -9.32 6.73
CA LEU A 26 -4.20 -8.55 6.86
C LEU A 26 -3.20 -8.88 5.73
N GLY A 27 -3.15 -10.15 5.30
CA GLY A 27 -2.38 -10.59 4.15
C GLY A 27 -2.83 -9.97 2.82
N ARG A 28 -4.11 -9.68 2.67
CA ARG A 28 -4.73 -9.38 1.36
C ARG A 28 -5.09 -7.91 1.13
N SER A 29 -5.20 -7.11 2.19
CA SER A 29 -5.71 -5.73 2.08
C SER A 29 -4.70 -4.70 1.59
N PHE A 30 -3.40 -4.97 1.73
CA PHE A 30 -2.34 -4.00 1.49
C PHE A 30 -1.46 -4.42 0.31
N VAL A 31 -1.18 -3.47 -0.58
CA VAL A 31 -0.15 -3.58 -1.60
C VAL A 31 1.22 -3.51 -0.94
N ARG A 32 2.14 -4.39 -1.31
CA ARG A 32 3.46 -4.52 -0.68
C ARG A 32 4.57 -4.09 -1.62
N ALA A 33 5.63 -3.50 -1.07
CA ALA A 33 6.72 -2.89 -1.86
C ALA A 33 7.53 -3.89 -2.72
N ASN A 34 7.47 -5.19 -2.40
CA ASN A 34 8.21 -6.26 -3.09
C ASN A 34 7.43 -6.93 -4.24
N GLU A 35 6.25 -6.42 -4.62
CA GLU A 35 5.54 -6.92 -5.82
C GLU A 35 6.12 -6.38 -7.14
N ASN A 36 7.15 -5.52 -7.08
CA ASN A 36 7.85 -5.01 -8.25
C ASN A 36 8.99 -5.97 -8.67
N PRO A 37 9.00 -6.52 -9.90
CA PRO A 37 10.04 -7.46 -10.36
C PRO A 37 11.38 -6.78 -10.72
N LEU A 38 11.70 -5.63 -10.14
CA LEU A 38 12.98 -4.97 -10.38
C LEU A 38 14.02 -5.56 -9.43
N ASN A 39 14.82 -6.51 -9.95
CA ASN A 39 16.02 -7.10 -9.34
C ASN A 39 15.89 -7.44 -7.86
N LYS A 40 15.18 -8.55 -7.61
CA LYS A 40 15.08 -9.26 -6.34
C LYS A 40 16.45 -9.42 -5.63
N ASP A 41 17.54 -9.42 -6.39
CA ASP A 41 18.90 -9.65 -5.91
C ASP A 41 19.59 -8.39 -5.32
N GLU A 42 19.34 -7.19 -5.85
CA GLU A 42 19.94 -5.94 -5.35
C GLU A 42 19.22 -5.43 -4.09
N VAL A 43 17.89 -5.52 -4.08
CA VAL A 43 17.06 -5.13 -2.92
C VAL A 43 17.29 -6.10 -1.75
N ARG A 44 17.49 -7.39 -2.04
CA ARG A 44 17.83 -8.41 -1.04
C ARG A 44 19.16 -8.10 -0.34
N TYR A 45 20.17 -7.61 -1.05
CA TYR A 45 21.46 -7.26 -0.43
C TYR A 45 21.36 -6.04 0.52
N ILE A 46 20.55 -5.04 0.17
CA ILE A 46 20.31 -3.86 1.02
C ILE A 46 19.48 -4.24 2.26
N PHE A 47 18.46 -5.09 2.10
CA PHE A 47 17.59 -5.54 3.18
C PHE A 47 18.31 -6.49 4.15
N LEU A 48 19.12 -7.43 3.64
CA LEU A 48 19.96 -8.32 4.46
C LEU A 48 21.04 -7.57 5.25
N SER A 49 21.56 -6.46 4.73
CA SER A 49 22.55 -5.64 5.45
C SER A 49 21.94 -4.81 6.58
N ALA A 50 20.63 -4.54 6.54
CA ALA A 50 19.92 -3.75 7.55
C ALA A 50 19.28 -4.63 8.63
N SER A 51 19.00 -5.89 8.31
CA SER A 51 18.38 -6.86 9.19
C SER A 51 19.09 -8.20 9.06
N ASN A 52 19.73 -8.65 10.15
CA ASN A 52 20.26 -10.02 10.30
C ASN A 52 19.12 -11.08 10.35
N ALA A 53 18.02 -10.86 9.63
CA ALA A 53 16.84 -11.72 9.60
C ALA A 53 16.96 -12.65 8.40
N GLN A 54 17.46 -13.85 8.69
CA GLN A 54 17.50 -14.98 7.78
C GLN A 54 16.05 -15.36 7.41
N GLU A 55 15.77 -15.37 6.10
CA GLU A 55 14.90 -16.31 5.39
C GLU A 55 13.75 -16.95 6.22
N ASP A 56 12.72 -16.17 6.57
CA ASP A 56 11.36 -16.68 6.90
C ASP A 56 10.31 -15.56 7.13
N MET A 57 10.70 -14.28 7.08
CA MET A 57 9.76 -13.14 7.06
C MET A 57 9.11 -12.90 5.69
N GLU A 58 8.79 -13.95 4.92
CA GLU A 58 8.26 -13.77 3.56
C GLU A 58 6.80 -13.26 3.52
N ASP A 59 6.04 -13.34 4.61
CA ASP A 59 4.58 -13.09 4.55
C ASP A 59 4.15 -11.65 4.91
N PHE A 60 5.00 -10.87 5.57
CA PHE A 60 4.73 -9.45 5.87
C PHE A 60 5.88 -8.55 5.43
N THR A 61 6.17 -8.59 4.13
CA THR A 61 7.07 -7.61 3.52
C THR A 61 6.55 -6.18 3.76
N PRO A 62 7.43 -5.17 3.81
CA PRO A 62 7.02 -3.79 3.98
C PRO A 62 5.89 -3.38 3.03
N VAL A 63 4.91 -2.69 3.59
CA VAL A 63 3.74 -2.19 2.86
C VAL A 63 4.13 -0.96 2.05
N ASP A 64 3.65 -0.88 0.81
CA ASP A 64 3.79 0.33 0.00
C ASP A 64 2.78 1.38 0.48
N VAL A 65 3.24 2.31 1.31
CA VAL A 65 2.36 3.31 1.93
C VAL A 65 1.72 4.22 0.88
N ASP A 66 2.46 4.60 -0.15
CA ASP A 66 2.00 5.57 -1.14
C ASP A 66 0.91 4.97 -2.02
N VAL A 67 1.13 3.74 -2.52
CA VAL A 67 0.13 3.03 -3.33
C VAL A 67 -1.12 2.75 -2.51
N ASN A 68 -0.98 2.33 -1.24
CA ASN A 68 -2.13 2.07 -0.39
C ASN A 68 -2.87 3.33 0.03
N LEU A 69 -2.18 4.46 0.19
CA LEU A 69 -2.82 5.74 0.46
C LEU A 69 -3.68 6.17 -0.74
N VAL A 70 -3.12 6.12 -1.95
CA VAL A 70 -3.88 6.47 -3.17
C VAL A 70 -5.04 5.50 -3.36
N LYS A 71 -4.82 4.19 -3.21
CA LYS A 71 -5.86 3.17 -3.33
C LYS A 71 -7.00 3.40 -2.34
N SER A 72 -6.68 3.54 -1.05
CA SER A 72 -7.69 3.74 -0.01
C SER A 72 -8.48 5.05 -0.19
N LEU A 73 -7.81 6.11 -0.66
CA LEU A 73 -8.45 7.39 -0.96
C LEU A 73 -9.40 7.29 -2.16
N LEU A 74 -8.97 6.64 -3.26
CA LEU A 74 -9.79 6.44 -4.46
C LEU A 74 -10.95 5.45 -4.23
N ASP A 75 -10.73 4.41 -3.45
CA ASP A 75 -11.77 3.46 -3.03
C ASP A 75 -12.82 4.18 -2.17
N SER A 76 -12.39 5.08 -1.26
CA SER A 76 -13.29 5.91 -0.45
C SER A 76 -14.08 6.91 -1.31
N PHE A 77 -13.45 7.53 -2.30
CA PHE A 77 -14.12 8.44 -3.24
C PHE A 77 -15.15 7.69 -4.10
N SER A 78 -14.78 6.52 -4.61
CA SER A 78 -15.66 5.66 -5.41
C SER A 78 -16.85 5.15 -4.59
N SER A 79 -16.62 4.79 -3.33
CA SER A 79 -17.68 4.36 -2.39
C SER A 79 -18.66 5.49 -2.08
N GLN A 80 -18.20 6.74 -2.12
CA GLN A 80 -19.03 7.95 -2.02
C GLN A 80 -19.67 8.32 -3.37
N GLN A 81 -19.52 7.49 -4.41
CA GLN A 81 -20.02 7.74 -5.77
C GLN A 81 -19.48 9.05 -6.37
N GLY A 82 -18.30 9.48 -5.93
CA GLY A 82 -17.72 10.76 -6.29
C GLY A 82 -18.51 11.98 -5.82
N LEU A 83 -19.45 11.81 -4.90
CA LEU A 83 -20.18 12.91 -4.27
C LEU A 83 -19.28 13.71 -3.33
N LEU A 84 -19.70 14.93 -3.00
CA LEU A 84 -19.07 15.75 -1.97
C LEU A 84 -19.05 14.98 -0.64
N GLY A 85 -17.86 14.66 -0.15
CA GLY A 85 -17.64 13.85 1.04
C GLY A 85 -16.19 13.93 1.52
N PRO A 86 -15.85 13.25 2.63
CA PRO A 86 -14.54 13.39 3.27
C PRO A 86 -13.35 13.12 2.33
N ALA A 87 -13.47 12.10 1.47
CA ALA A 87 -12.41 11.75 0.52
C ALA A 87 -12.31 12.78 -0.62
N SER A 88 -13.46 13.24 -1.13
CA SER A 88 -13.54 14.28 -2.17
C SER A 88 -12.99 15.63 -1.70
N ASN A 89 -13.24 16.00 -0.44
CA ASN A 89 -12.67 17.21 0.16
C ASN A 89 -11.15 17.12 0.27
N LEU A 90 -10.62 15.98 0.72
CA LEU A 90 -9.18 15.76 0.83
C LEU A 90 -8.51 15.81 -0.56
N LEU A 91 -9.09 15.15 -1.56
CA LEU A 91 -8.60 15.22 -2.95
C LEU A 91 -8.60 16.67 -3.47
N GLY A 92 -9.65 17.44 -3.20
CA GLY A 92 -9.70 18.85 -3.54
C GLY A 92 -8.56 19.67 -2.94
N LEU A 93 -8.17 19.39 -1.68
CA LEU A 93 -7.01 20.02 -1.02
C LEU A 93 -5.67 19.59 -1.63
N THR A 94 -5.58 18.36 -2.17
CA THR A 94 -4.42 17.92 -2.95
C THR A 94 -4.33 18.53 -4.34
N GLY A 95 -5.29 19.39 -4.72
CA GLY A 95 -5.37 20.01 -6.05
C GLY A 95 -5.94 19.10 -7.14
N LEU A 96 -6.44 17.92 -6.76
CA LEU A 96 -7.00 16.92 -7.66
C LEU A 96 -8.52 16.93 -7.53
N GLN A 97 -9.24 17.37 -8.55
CA GLN A 97 -10.70 17.30 -8.56
C GLN A 97 -11.17 16.21 -9.53
N LEU A 98 -11.71 15.13 -8.97
CA LEU A 98 -12.30 14.02 -9.71
C LEU A 98 -13.83 14.23 -9.77
N ARG A 99 -14.45 13.97 -10.94
CA ARG A 99 -15.92 13.95 -11.07
C ARG A 99 -16.45 12.51 -11.02
N PRO A 100 -17.71 12.30 -10.57
CA PRO A 100 -18.37 11.00 -10.63
C PRO A 100 -18.33 10.40 -12.04
N VAL A 101 -17.95 9.12 -12.13
CA VAL A 101 -18.06 8.35 -13.37
C VAL A 101 -19.53 8.08 -13.65
N SER A 102 -20.11 8.76 -14.63
CA SER A 102 -21.45 8.41 -15.11
C SER A 102 -21.39 7.10 -15.89
N SER A 103 -22.37 6.22 -15.73
CA SER A 103 -22.41 4.85 -16.32
C SER A 103 -22.34 4.78 -17.85
N LYS A 104 -22.27 5.92 -18.55
CA LYS A 104 -22.19 6.03 -20.01
C LYS A 104 -20.83 6.53 -20.53
N ASP A 105 -19.94 6.94 -19.63
CA ASP A 105 -18.63 7.51 -19.98
C ASP A 105 -17.56 6.85 -19.12
N LYS A 106 -16.73 5.98 -19.73
CA LYS A 106 -15.64 5.27 -19.04
C LYS A 106 -14.41 6.15 -18.82
N SER A 107 -14.45 7.43 -19.25
CA SER A 107 -13.31 8.32 -19.11
C SER A 107 -13.18 8.89 -17.70
N VAL A 108 -11.98 8.81 -17.14
CA VAL A 108 -11.61 9.49 -15.90
C VAL A 108 -11.19 10.91 -16.25
N LYS A 109 -11.93 11.90 -15.76
CA LYS A 109 -11.64 13.32 -15.97
C LYS A 109 -11.07 13.92 -14.70
N ILE A 110 -9.81 14.35 -14.77
CA ILE A 110 -9.10 15.03 -13.69
C ILE A 110 -9.04 16.52 -14.00
N TYR A 111 -9.48 17.37 -13.06
CA TYR A 111 -9.38 18.82 -13.18
C TYR A 111 -8.27 19.33 -12.26
N VAL A 112 -7.35 20.10 -12.83
CA VAL A 112 -6.32 20.87 -12.11
C VAL A 112 -6.49 22.33 -12.51
N SER A 113 -7.03 23.15 -11.62
CA SER A 113 -7.44 24.54 -11.90
C SER A 113 -8.38 24.63 -13.12
N ASN A 114 -7.90 25.10 -14.28
CA ASN A 114 -8.67 25.23 -15.52
C ASN A 114 -8.35 24.13 -16.54
N LEU A 115 -7.46 23.19 -16.21
CA LEU A 115 -7.02 22.13 -17.11
C LEU A 115 -7.77 20.83 -16.79
N CYS A 116 -8.49 20.29 -17.78
CA CYS A 116 -9.13 18.98 -17.71
C CYS A 116 -8.26 17.96 -18.46
N VAL A 117 -7.75 16.96 -17.76
CA VAL A 117 -7.05 15.82 -18.34
C VAL A 117 -8.01 14.64 -18.38
N VAL A 118 -8.28 14.12 -19.57
CA VAL A 118 -9.20 13.02 -19.81
C VAL A 118 -8.38 11.77 -20.12
N PHE A 119 -8.53 10.75 -19.27
CA PHE A 119 -7.96 9.42 -19.48
C PHE A 119 -9.09 8.50 -19.92
N GLY A 120 -8.91 7.79 -21.04
CA GLY A 120 -9.89 6.88 -21.65
C GLY A 120 -9.34 5.48 -21.81
#